data_AF-A0A0S3S2A1-F1
#
_entry.id   AF-A0A0S3S2A1-F1
#
_cell.length_a   1.000
_cell.length_b   1.000
_cell.length_c   1.000
_cell.angle_alpha   90.00
_cell.angle_beta   90.00
_cell.angle_gamma   90.00
#
_symmetry.space_group_name_H-M   'P 1'
#
loop_
_entity.id
_entity.type
_entity.pdbx_description
1 polymer ?
#
loop_
_entity_poly.entity_id
_entity_poly.type
_entity_poly.pdbx_seq_one_letter_code
_entity_poly.pdbx_strand_id
1 'polypeptide(L)'
;MTTVPTADLTDANTTHVANGDLRVLHPVFKVYGQVTSFSGPIVTVKVFEDNVLVRELLETKGGGRVLVVDGGGSLRCALLGGNLAQIAHSHGWAGIVVNGCVRDVDEINACGIGVRALASNPLKSNKKGTGEKNVPVYVGGTFIREGEWLYADNDGILISRFELSN
;
A
#
# COMPACT_ATOMS: atom_id res chain seq x y z
N MET A 1 -8.24 16.53 -0.83
CA MET A 1 -9.05 16.16 0.35
C MET A 1 -8.09 16.04 1.51
N THR A 2 -8.35 16.74 2.61
CA THR A 2 -7.58 16.59 3.84
C THR A 2 -7.93 15.22 4.42
N THR A 3 -6.94 14.32 4.47
CA THR A 3 -7.10 13.01 5.10
C THR A 3 -7.22 13.19 6.61
N VAL A 4 -8.15 12.48 7.26
CA VAL A 4 -8.26 12.47 8.72
C VAL A 4 -7.11 11.66 9.30
N PRO A 5 -6.43 12.13 10.36
CA PRO A 5 -5.37 11.40 11.04
C PRO A 5 -5.82 10.00 11.48
N THR A 6 -4.92 9.01 11.38
CA THR A 6 -5.23 7.63 11.74
C THR A 6 -5.53 7.49 13.24
N ALA A 7 -4.86 8.26 14.09
CA ALA A 7 -5.15 8.31 15.52
C ALA A 7 -6.60 8.77 15.80
N ASP A 8 -7.03 9.87 15.16
CA ASP A 8 -8.40 10.37 15.29
C ASP A 8 -9.43 9.35 14.78
N LEU A 9 -9.15 8.69 13.65
CA LEU A 9 -10.01 7.61 13.13
C LEU A 9 -10.12 6.45 14.11
N THR A 10 -9.04 6.05 14.78
CA THR A 10 -9.11 4.98 15.79
C THR A 10 -9.91 5.39 17.02
N ASP A 11 -9.72 6.62 17.51
CA ASP A 11 -10.42 7.13 18.69
C ASP A 11 -11.92 7.31 18.44
N ALA A 12 -12.30 7.75 17.24
CA ALA A 12 -13.70 7.88 16.84
C ALA A 12 -14.41 6.54 16.59
N ASN A 13 -13.67 5.47 16.30
CA ASN A 13 -14.21 4.18 15.84
C ASN A 13 -13.84 3.00 16.75
N THR A 14 -13.72 3.22 18.06
CA THR A 14 -13.29 2.18 19.03
C THR A 14 -14.11 0.88 18.99
N THR A 15 -15.41 0.95 18.74
CA THR A 15 -16.27 -0.24 18.54
C THR A 15 -15.84 -1.07 17.33
N HIS A 16 -15.48 -0.41 16.23
CA HIS A 16 -14.98 -1.07 15.02
C HIS A 16 -13.57 -1.64 15.22
N VAL A 17 -12.76 -1.02 16.10
CA VAL A 17 -11.48 -1.60 16.52
C VAL A 17 -11.71 -2.88 17.33
N ALA A 18 -12.61 -2.83 18.32
CA ALA A 18 -12.89 -3.95 19.21
C ALA A 18 -13.49 -5.17 18.48
N ASN A 19 -14.30 -4.95 17.44
CA ASN A 19 -14.95 -6.03 16.69
C ASN A 19 -14.14 -6.51 15.45
N GLY A 20 -13.00 -5.87 15.16
CA GLY A 20 -12.12 -6.19 14.04
C GLY A 20 -12.58 -5.71 12.66
N ASP A 21 -13.52 -4.76 12.60
CA ASP A 21 -13.89 -4.05 11.37
C ASP A 21 -12.83 -3.00 10.98
N LEU A 22 -12.21 -2.37 11.97
CA LEU A 22 -11.07 -1.44 11.84
C LEU A 22 -9.83 -2.07 12.46
N ARG A 23 -8.77 -2.25 11.68
CA ARG A 23 -7.59 -3.02 12.09
C ARG A 23 -6.33 -2.20 11.87
N VAL A 24 -5.47 -2.17 12.87
CA VAL A 24 -4.17 -1.50 12.81
C VAL A 24 -3.12 -2.49 12.29
N LEU A 25 -2.40 -2.12 11.24
CA LEU A 25 -1.26 -2.92 10.79
C LEU A 25 -0.08 -2.77 11.76
N HIS A 26 0.75 -3.81 11.83
CA HIS A 26 2.01 -3.75 12.56
C HIS A 26 2.87 -2.55 12.09
N PRO A 27 3.54 -1.82 13.01
CA PRO A 27 4.27 -0.58 12.72
C PRO A 27 5.66 -0.87 12.13
N VAL A 28 5.72 -1.64 11.05
CA VAL A 28 6.96 -2.07 10.37
C VAL A 28 7.18 -1.39 9.02
N PHE A 29 6.17 -0.67 8.52
CA PHE A 29 6.21 -0.02 7.22
C PHE A 29 6.83 1.37 7.32
N LYS A 30 7.91 1.60 6.58
CA LYS A 30 8.56 2.90 6.45
C LYS A 30 7.86 3.76 5.41
N VAL A 31 7.93 5.07 5.62
CA VAL A 31 7.45 6.10 4.69
C VAL A 31 8.46 6.25 3.55
N TYR A 32 7.96 6.15 2.32
CA TYR A 32 8.67 6.57 1.11
C TYR A 32 7.74 7.51 0.33
N GLY A 33 8.27 8.55 -0.30
CA GLY A 33 7.42 9.56 -0.93
C GLY A 33 7.18 10.78 -0.04
N GLN A 34 6.98 11.93 -0.67
CA GLN A 34 6.60 13.18 0.02
C GLN A 34 5.14 13.18 0.52
N VAL A 35 4.28 12.32 -0.06
CA VAL A 35 2.89 12.17 0.36
C VAL A 35 2.86 11.25 1.58
N THR A 36 2.88 11.88 2.75
CA THR A 36 2.90 11.17 4.03
C THR A 36 1.52 10.71 4.48
N SER A 37 0.43 11.19 3.91
CA SER A 37 -0.92 10.72 4.23
C SER A 37 -1.74 10.46 2.98
N PHE A 38 -2.43 9.32 2.96
CA PHE A 38 -3.26 8.87 1.84
C PHE A 38 -4.28 7.84 2.32
N SER A 39 -5.38 7.73 1.59
CA SER A 39 -6.40 6.74 1.84
C SER A 39 -7.13 6.35 0.55
N GLY A 40 -7.82 5.22 0.57
CA GLY A 40 -8.69 4.82 -0.53
C GLY A 40 -9.09 3.35 -0.53
N PRO A 41 -9.96 2.96 -1.47
CA PRO A 41 -10.36 1.57 -1.63
C PRO A 41 -9.17 0.70 -2.08
N ILE A 42 -9.06 -0.48 -1.51
CA ILE A 42 -7.91 -1.38 -1.67
C ILE A 42 -8.08 -2.24 -2.93
N VAL A 43 -6.98 -2.40 -3.65
CA VAL A 43 -6.75 -3.48 -4.62
C VAL A 43 -5.57 -4.30 -4.12
N THR A 44 -5.64 -5.62 -4.21
CA THR A 44 -4.59 -6.51 -3.70
C THR A 44 -3.85 -7.22 -4.84
N VAL A 45 -2.58 -7.51 -4.60
CA VAL A 45 -1.79 -8.40 -5.46
C VAL A 45 -0.80 -9.18 -4.62
N LYS A 46 -0.72 -10.49 -4.86
CA LYS A 46 0.22 -11.39 -4.21
C LYS A 46 1.26 -11.84 -5.21
N VAL A 47 2.53 -11.59 -4.89
CA VAL A 47 3.69 -11.92 -5.72
C VAL A 47 4.83 -12.40 -4.83
N PHE A 48 5.85 -13.00 -5.45
CA PHE A 48 7.08 -13.33 -4.75
C PHE A 48 8.27 -12.98 -5.62
N GLU A 49 8.97 -11.90 -5.26
CA GLU A 49 10.18 -11.43 -5.96
C GLU A 49 9.99 -11.22 -7.46
N ASP A 50 8.76 -10.84 -7.86
CA ASP A 50 8.32 -10.54 -9.22
C ASP A 50 7.33 -9.37 -9.17
N ASN A 51 7.40 -8.45 -10.12
CA ASN A 51 6.53 -7.27 -10.12
C ASN A 51 5.85 -7.00 -11.47
N VAL A 52 5.74 -8.01 -12.34
CA VAL A 52 4.98 -7.86 -13.59
C VAL A 52 3.52 -7.52 -13.28
N LEU A 53 2.87 -8.28 -12.38
CA LEU A 53 1.48 -8.04 -11.99
C LEU A 53 1.28 -6.72 -11.22
N VAL A 54 2.30 -6.29 -10.47
CA VAL A 54 2.29 -4.97 -9.80
C VAL A 54 2.26 -3.86 -10.86
N ARG A 55 3.12 -3.95 -11.88
CA ARG A 55 3.13 -3.00 -12.98
C ARG A 55 1.81 -2.96 -13.73
N GLU A 56 1.28 -4.12 -14.11
CA GLU A 56 0.00 -4.22 -14.84
C GLU A 56 -1.13 -3.52 -14.10
N LEU A 57 -1.22 -3.68 -12.77
CA LEU A 57 -2.25 -3.00 -11.97
C LEU A 57 -2.04 -1.49 -11.93
N LEU A 58 -0.80 -1.02 -11.74
CA LEU A 58 -0.50 0.41 -11.66
C LEU A 58 -0.72 1.14 -12.99
N GLU A 59 -0.61 0.45 -14.13
CA GLU A 59 -0.95 0.98 -15.47
C GLU A 59 -2.48 1.08 -15.69
N THR A 60 -3.31 0.54 -14.80
CA THR A 60 -4.77 0.78 -14.83
C THR A 60 -5.14 2.10 -14.12
N LYS A 61 -6.33 2.63 -14.42
CA LYS A 61 -6.86 3.83 -13.73
C LYS A 61 -6.94 3.59 -12.22
N GLY A 62 -6.19 4.35 -11.43
CA GLY A 62 -6.18 4.25 -9.97
C GLY A 62 -7.49 4.70 -9.35
N GLY A 63 -8.02 5.87 -9.76
CA GLY A 63 -9.29 6.38 -9.26
C GLY A 63 -9.31 6.59 -7.74
N GLY A 64 -8.17 7.01 -7.15
CA GLY A 64 -8.00 7.16 -5.71
C GLY A 64 -7.83 5.85 -4.94
N ARG A 65 -7.71 4.70 -5.62
CA ARG A 65 -7.44 3.41 -4.98
C ARG A 65 -6.04 3.33 -4.40
N VAL A 66 -5.86 2.38 -3.48
CA VAL A 66 -4.56 2.01 -2.89
C VAL A 66 -4.21 0.58 -3.29
N LEU A 67 -3.00 0.38 -3.82
CA LEU A 67 -2.50 -0.96 -4.13
C LEU A 67 -1.78 -1.56 -2.92
N VAL A 68 -2.24 -2.71 -2.45
CA VAL A 68 -1.56 -3.50 -1.42
C VAL A 68 -0.86 -4.69 -2.08
N VAL A 69 0.47 -4.67 -2.05
CA VAL A 69 1.34 -5.70 -2.61
C VAL A 69 1.81 -6.62 -1.49
N ASP A 70 1.35 -7.87 -1.49
CA ASP A 70 1.94 -8.93 -0.68
C ASP A 70 3.13 -9.55 -1.42
N GLY A 71 4.34 -9.09 -1.08
CA GLY A 71 5.60 -9.63 -1.58
C GLY A 71 6.17 -10.77 -0.75
N GLY A 72 5.39 -11.33 0.17
CA GLY A 72 5.84 -12.32 1.14
C GLY A 72 6.84 -11.78 2.17
N GLY A 73 6.95 -10.46 2.32
CA GLY A 73 7.91 -9.81 3.22
C GLY A 73 9.37 -9.97 2.80
N SER A 74 9.64 -10.39 1.56
CA SER A 74 11.02 -10.56 1.10
C SER A 74 11.77 -9.23 1.08
N LEU A 75 12.96 -9.24 1.66
CA LEU A 75 13.88 -8.11 1.65
C LEU A 75 14.98 -8.23 0.60
N ARG A 76 14.93 -9.24 -0.29
CA ARG A 76 16.03 -9.56 -1.22
C ARG A 76 16.01 -8.75 -2.52
N CYS A 77 14.87 -8.19 -2.91
CA CYS A 77 14.74 -7.35 -4.10
C CYS A 77 13.55 -6.38 -3.98
N ALA A 78 13.57 -5.33 -4.78
CA ALA A 78 12.53 -4.33 -4.83
C ALA A 78 11.40 -4.69 -5.81
N LEU A 79 10.16 -4.57 -5.34
CA LEU A 79 8.94 -4.78 -6.11
C LEU A 79 8.41 -3.48 -6.75
N LEU A 80 8.80 -2.33 -6.18
CA LEU A 80 8.45 -0.99 -6.68
C LEU A 80 9.74 -0.15 -6.83
N GLY A 81 9.78 0.69 -7.86
CA GLY A 81 10.82 1.69 -8.08
C GLY A 81 10.20 3.00 -8.58
N GLY A 82 11.05 3.99 -8.86
CA GLY A 82 10.63 5.37 -9.19
C GLY A 82 9.71 5.44 -10.40
N ASN A 83 10.06 4.76 -11.50
CA ASN A 83 9.23 4.69 -12.70
C ASN A 83 7.81 4.14 -12.43
N LEU A 84 7.68 3.09 -11.61
CA LEU A 84 6.36 2.54 -11.26
C LEU A 84 5.57 3.47 -10.34
N ALA A 85 6.24 4.17 -9.42
CA ALA A 85 5.59 5.19 -8.60
C ALA A 85 5.08 6.37 -9.46
N GLN A 86 5.85 6.79 -10.45
CA GLN A 86 5.44 7.83 -11.40
C GLN A 86 4.22 7.38 -12.25
N ILE A 87 4.22 6.13 -12.74
CA ILE A 87 3.07 5.55 -13.45
C ILE A 87 1.83 5.56 -12.54
N ALA A 88 1.98 5.09 -11.30
CA ALA A 88 0.88 5.04 -10.35
C ALA A 88 0.30 6.44 -10.09
N HIS A 89 1.17 7.43 -9.86
CA HIS A 89 0.77 8.82 -9.69
C HIS A 89 0.02 9.34 -10.93
N SER A 90 0.55 9.14 -12.13
CA SER A 90 -0.06 9.63 -13.37
C SER A 90 -1.42 8.96 -13.69
N HIS A 91 -1.64 7.74 -13.18
CA HIS A 91 -2.90 7.02 -13.34
C HIS A 91 -3.89 7.28 -12.19
N GLY A 92 -3.55 8.16 -11.24
CA GLY A 92 -4.44 8.60 -10.16
C GLY A 92 -4.60 7.59 -9.03
N TRP A 93 -3.57 6.80 -8.74
CA TRP A 93 -3.52 6.00 -7.51
C TRP A 93 -3.25 6.90 -6.31
N ALA A 94 -3.92 6.63 -5.18
CA ALA A 94 -3.70 7.38 -3.94
C ALA A 94 -2.42 6.92 -3.23
N GLY A 95 -2.11 5.62 -3.29
CA GLY A 95 -0.91 5.09 -2.67
C GLY A 95 -0.63 3.62 -2.95
N ILE A 96 0.52 3.16 -2.46
CA ILE A 96 1.01 1.79 -2.60
C ILE A 96 1.59 1.34 -1.26
N VAL A 97 1.15 0.19 -0.76
CA VAL A 97 1.73 -0.48 0.41
C VAL A 97 2.38 -1.78 -0.02
N VAL A 98 3.67 -1.96 0.27
CA VAL A 98 4.46 -3.11 -0.16
C VAL A 98 4.94 -3.90 1.06
N ASN A 99 4.41 -5.12 1.22
CA ASN A 99 4.97 -6.14 2.12
C ASN A 99 6.25 -6.72 1.50
N GLY A 100 7.31 -5.91 1.45
CA GLY A 100 8.57 -6.19 0.79
C GLY A 100 9.40 -4.92 0.63
N CYS A 101 10.35 -4.93 -0.30
CA CYS A 101 11.23 -3.78 -0.55
C CYS A 101 10.80 -2.91 -1.75
N VAL A 102 11.28 -1.67 -1.71
CA VAL A 102 11.24 -0.70 -2.83
C VAL A 102 12.65 -0.23 -3.20
N ARG A 103 12.80 0.58 -4.24
CA ARG A 103 14.05 1.23 -4.62
C ARG A 103 13.82 2.59 -5.27
N ASP A 104 14.89 3.27 -5.65
CA ASP A 104 14.85 4.58 -6.31
C ASP A 104 14.09 5.60 -5.42
N VAL A 105 14.45 5.64 -4.13
CA VAL A 105 13.71 6.37 -3.08
C VAL A 105 13.56 7.85 -3.40
N ASP A 106 14.59 8.48 -3.96
CA ASP A 106 14.56 9.90 -4.34
C ASP A 106 13.56 10.17 -5.49
N GLU A 107 13.45 9.24 -6.44
CA GLU A 107 12.45 9.32 -7.52
C GLU A 107 11.03 9.12 -6.97
N ILE A 108 10.85 8.17 -6.04
CA ILE A 108 9.57 7.99 -5.34
C ILE A 108 9.21 9.27 -4.57
N ASN A 109 10.21 9.91 -3.95
CA ASN A 109 10.02 11.15 -3.19
C ASN A 109 9.53 12.32 -4.06
N ALA A 110 9.94 12.37 -5.32
CA ALA A 110 9.48 13.37 -6.28
C ALA A 110 8.05 13.12 -6.79
N CYS A 111 7.48 11.93 -6.59
CA CYS A 111 6.13 11.59 -7.04
C CYS A 111 5.07 12.13 -6.07
N GLY A 112 3.90 12.51 -6.59
CA GLY A 112 2.74 12.91 -5.78
C GLY A 112 1.88 11.71 -5.32
N ILE A 113 2.51 10.64 -4.81
CA ILE A 113 1.84 9.41 -4.37
C ILE A 113 2.37 8.92 -3.03
N GLY A 114 1.49 8.35 -2.19
CA GLY A 114 1.91 7.77 -0.92
C GLY A 114 2.52 6.38 -1.11
N VAL A 115 3.70 6.13 -0.52
CA VAL A 115 4.32 4.80 -0.53
C VAL A 115 4.68 4.34 0.88
N ARG A 116 4.42 3.07 1.16
CA ARG A 116 4.81 2.38 2.39
C ARG A 116 5.46 1.06 2.04
N ALA A 117 6.60 0.75 2.67
CA ALA A 117 7.28 -0.52 2.45
C ALA A 117 8.16 -0.92 3.64
N LEU A 118 8.60 -2.18 3.70
CA LEU A 118 9.42 -2.66 4.83
C LEU A 118 10.83 -2.07 4.80
N ALA A 119 11.45 -2.02 3.62
CA ALA A 119 12.80 -1.48 3.43
C ALA A 119 13.05 -1.05 1.98
N SER A 120 14.23 -0.48 1.72
CA SER A 120 14.75 -0.24 0.38
C SER A 120 15.78 -1.31 0.02
N ASN A 121 15.80 -1.79 -1.23
CA ASN A 121 16.81 -2.71 -1.74
C ASN A 121 17.15 -2.36 -3.20
N PRO A 122 18.42 -2.16 -3.58
CA PRO A 122 18.80 -1.74 -4.94
C PRO A 122 18.50 -2.78 -6.03
N LEU A 123 18.42 -4.07 -5.68
CA LEU A 123 18.21 -5.16 -6.63
C LEU A 123 16.77 -5.15 -7.17
N LYS A 124 16.62 -5.18 -8.50
CA LYS A 124 15.30 -5.35 -9.13
C LYS A 124 14.74 -6.76 -8.90
N SER A 125 13.42 -6.87 -8.80
CA SER A 125 12.72 -8.15 -8.86
C SER A 125 12.82 -8.83 -10.24
N ASN A 126 12.38 -10.09 -10.29
CA ASN A 126 12.18 -10.83 -11.53
C ASN A 126 11.03 -10.26 -12.37
N LYS A 127 10.93 -10.76 -13.61
CA LYS A 127 9.96 -10.35 -14.64
C LYS A 127 9.32 -11.55 -15.35
N LYS A 128 8.92 -12.56 -14.58
CA LYS A 128 8.34 -13.83 -15.01
C LYS A 128 6.80 -13.80 -15.11
N GLY A 129 6.12 -12.83 -14.49
CA GLY A 129 4.65 -12.79 -14.57
C GLY A 129 3.93 -13.64 -13.54
N THR A 130 4.62 -14.09 -12.49
CA THR A 130 4.05 -15.01 -11.48
C THR A 130 3.36 -14.26 -10.35
N GLY A 131 2.21 -14.76 -9.93
CA GLY A 131 1.45 -14.25 -8.79
C GLY A 131 -0.05 -14.24 -9.05
N GLU A 132 -0.79 -13.58 -8.17
CA GLU A 132 -2.26 -13.54 -8.20
C GLU A 132 -2.73 -12.10 -7.93
N LYS A 133 -3.57 -11.57 -8.81
CA LYS A 133 -4.24 -10.28 -8.62
C LYS A 133 -5.58 -10.49 -7.92
N ASN A 134 -6.04 -9.51 -7.14
CA ASN A 134 -7.39 -9.48 -6.58
C ASN A 134 -7.70 -10.65 -5.62
N VAL A 135 -6.67 -11.18 -4.93
CA VAL A 135 -6.81 -12.24 -3.93
C VAL A 135 -6.65 -11.68 -2.51
N PRO A 136 -7.29 -12.29 -1.49
CA PRO A 136 -7.00 -11.94 -0.09
C PRO A 136 -5.51 -12.13 0.23
N VAL A 137 -4.92 -11.14 0.91
CA VAL A 137 -3.52 -11.17 1.33
C VAL A 137 -3.40 -11.04 2.85
N TYR A 138 -2.32 -11.58 3.43
CA TYR A 138 -2.03 -11.44 4.86
C TYR A 138 -0.81 -10.53 5.06
N VAL A 139 -1.06 -9.28 5.43
CA VAL A 139 -0.04 -8.23 5.50
C VAL A 139 -0.18 -7.52 6.83
N GLY A 140 0.96 -7.27 7.50
CA GLY A 140 0.99 -6.48 8.74
C GLY A 140 0.13 -7.01 9.88
N GLY A 141 -0.11 -8.33 9.95
CA GLY A 141 -0.88 -8.95 11.04
C GLY A 141 -2.37 -9.15 10.77
N THR A 142 -2.87 -8.82 9.57
CA THR A 142 -4.29 -9.03 9.22
C THR A 142 -4.48 -9.51 7.78
N PHE A 143 -5.63 -10.16 7.54
CA PHE A 143 -6.14 -10.34 6.18
C PHE A 143 -6.67 -9.03 5.63
N ILE A 144 -6.34 -8.77 4.37
CA ILE A 144 -6.77 -7.61 3.58
C ILE A 144 -7.41 -8.14 2.30
N ARG A 145 -8.58 -7.59 1.96
CA ARG A 145 -9.35 -7.95 0.77
C ARG A 145 -9.60 -6.74 -0.10
N GLU A 146 -9.81 -6.98 -1.39
CA GLU A 146 -10.26 -5.93 -2.29
C GLU A 146 -11.63 -5.38 -1.86
N GLY A 147 -11.82 -4.07 -2.02
CA GLY A 147 -13.02 -3.35 -1.61
C GLY A 147 -13.02 -2.87 -0.15
N GLU A 148 -12.12 -3.39 0.69
CA GLU A 148 -11.80 -2.78 1.98
C GLU A 148 -11.10 -1.42 1.78
N TRP A 149 -11.00 -0.62 2.83
CA TRP A 149 -10.42 0.71 2.79
C TRP A 149 -9.12 0.79 3.57
N LEU A 150 -8.15 1.52 3.02
CA LEU A 150 -6.87 1.79 3.66
C LEU A 150 -6.77 3.26 4.04
N TYR A 151 -6.26 3.53 5.24
CA TYR A 151 -5.88 4.86 5.70
C TYR A 151 -4.45 4.80 6.20
N ALA A 152 -3.59 5.69 5.74
CA ALA A 152 -2.20 5.72 6.15
C ALA A 152 -1.75 7.16 6.42
N ASP A 153 -0.98 7.32 7.47
CA ASP A 153 -0.24 8.53 7.77
C ASP A 153 1.12 8.17 8.40
N ASN A 154 1.71 9.10 9.17
CA ASN A 154 2.99 8.87 9.84
C ASN A 154 2.88 8.00 11.10
N ASP A 155 1.69 7.88 11.70
CA ASP A 155 1.48 7.09 12.91
C ASP A 155 1.27 5.62 12.57
N GLY A 156 0.59 5.32 11.45
CA GLY A 156 0.41 3.95 11.02
C GLY A 156 -0.45 3.76 9.79
N ILE A 157 -0.92 2.51 9.65
CA ILE A 157 -1.81 2.09 8.57
C ILE A 157 -3.00 1.38 9.19
N LEU A 158 -4.19 1.79 8.81
CA LEU A 158 -5.46 1.18 9.17
C LEU A 158 -6.08 0.49 7.97
N ILE A 159 -6.73 -0.64 8.23
CA ILE A 159 -7.59 -1.33 7.27
C ILE A 159 -9.00 -1.38 7.84
N SER A 160 -9.96 -0.78 7.13
CA SER A 160 -11.38 -0.78 7.46
C SER A 160 -12.16 -1.66 6.49
N ARG A 161 -13.20 -2.36 6.97
CA ARG A 161 -14.11 -3.11 6.09
C ARG A 161 -14.92 -2.24 5.13
N PHE A 162 -15.08 -0.96 5.45
CA PHE A 162 -15.87 0.02 4.71
C PHE A 162 -15.23 1.41 4.79
N GLU A 163 -15.70 2.33 3.97
CA GLU A 163 -15.29 3.74 4.06
C GLU A 163 -15.74 4.33 5.40
N LEU A 164 -14.77 4.75 6.21
CA LEU A 164 -15.03 5.54 7.42
C LEU A 164 -15.46 6.94 6.99
N SER A 165 -16.62 7.37 7.48
CA SER A 165 -17.08 8.76 7.36
C SER A 165 -16.40 9.59 8.43
N ASN A 166 -15.98 10.81 8.07
CA ASN A 166 -15.54 11.81 9.05
C ASN A 166 -16.70 12.28 9.92
#